data_AF-A0A1H2Y3B0-F1
#
_entry.id   AF-A0A1H2Y3B0-F1
#
_cell.length_a   1.000
_cell.length_b   1.000
_cell.length_c   1.000
_cell.angle_alpha   90.00
_cell.angle_beta   90.00
_cell.angle_gamma   90.00
#
_symmetry.space_group_name_H-M   'P 1'
#
loop_
_entity.id
_entity.type
_entity.pdbx_description
1 polymer ?
#
loop_
_entity_poly.entity_id
_entity_poly.type
_entity_poly.pdbx_seq_one_letter_code
_entity_poly.pdbx_strand_id
1 'polypeptide(L)'
;MYLACGSTDMRKSIDGLAARVQESFRLDPFSPALFAFCNRERDKLKLLYWEHNGFWLYYRRLERGRFWWPDTSDCQRRITFDPPTAIEN
;
A
#
# COMPACT_ATOMS: atom_id res chain seq x y z
N MET A 1 -4.98 7.09 -0.02
CA MET A 1 -4.21 5.82 -0.03
C MET A 1 -2.77 6.12 -0.37
N TYR A 2 -1.80 5.41 0.21
CA TYR A 2 -0.38 5.49 -0.15
C TYR A 2 0.08 4.21 -0.82
N LEU A 3 0.74 4.33 -1.97
CA LEU A 3 1.41 3.24 -2.67
C LEU A 3 2.90 3.26 -2.32
N ALA A 4 3.42 2.14 -1.81
CA ALA A 4 4.84 1.88 -1.70
C ALA A 4 5.41 1.56 -3.09
N CYS A 5 6.04 2.53 -3.76
CA CYS A 5 6.65 2.30 -5.06
C CYS A 5 7.79 1.25 -4.98
N GLY A 6 8.08 0.64 -6.12
CA GLY A 6 9.06 -0.45 -6.20
C GLY A 6 8.57 -1.72 -5.52
N SER A 7 9.51 -2.55 -5.09
CA SER A 7 9.20 -3.85 -4.48
C SER A 7 9.35 -3.84 -2.96
N THR A 8 8.44 -4.50 -2.27
CA THR A 8 8.50 -4.77 -0.82
C THR A 8 8.63 -6.27 -0.57
N ASP A 9 9.42 -6.65 0.42
CA ASP A 9 9.52 -8.04 0.88
C ASP A 9 8.19 -8.48 1.52
N MET A 10 7.46 -9.37 0.84
CA MET A 10 6.15 -9.86 1.29
C MET A 10 6.22 -10.85 2.46
N ARG A 11 7.42 -11.24 2.92
CA ARG A 11 7.59 -12.02 4.16
C ARG A 11 7.29 -11.19 5.40
N LYS A 12 7.36 -9.85 5.30
CA LYS A 12 6.99 -8.94 6.39
C LYS A 12 5.49 -9.06 6.69
N SER A 13 5.17 -9.27 7.97
CA SER A 13 3.81 -9.19 8.50
C SER A 13 3.48 -7.74 8.90
N ILE A 14 2.44 -7.55 9.71
CA ILE A 14 1.93 -6.24 10.17
C ILE A 14 3.07 -5.34 10.69
N ASP A 15 3.80 -5.77 11.72
CA ASP A 15 4.81 -4.92 12.37
C ASP A 15 5.96 -4.54 11.42
N GLY A 16 6.40 -5.49 10.59
CA GLY A 16 7.44 -5.23 9.59
C GLY A 16 6.99 -4.25 8.49
N LEU A 17 5.70 -4.28 8.12
CA LEU A 17 5.14 -3.33 7.17
C LEU A 17 4.90 -1.96 7.83
N ALA A 18 4.43 -1.92 9.07
CA ALA A 18 4.26 -0.68 9.83
C ALA A 18 5.61 0.03 10.05
N ALA A 19 6.67 -0.71 10.39
CA ALA A 19 8.03 -0.18 10.48
C ALA A 19 8.48 0.45 9.15
N ARG A 20 8.18 -0.18 8.00
CA ARG A 20 8.48 0.40 6.69
C ARG A 20 7.74 1.73 6.44
N VAL A 21 6.48 1.83 6.88
CA VAL A 21 5.72 3.09 6.80
C VAL A 21 6.38 4.19 7.62
N GLN A 22 6.81 3.88 8.85
CA GLN A 22 7.46 4.84 9.74
C GLN A 22 8.86 5.23 9.25
N GLU A 23 9.70 4.26 8.92
CA GLU A 23 11.12 4.47 8.63
C GLU A 23 11.36 4.99 7.21
N SER A 24 10.75 4.34 6.21
CA SER A 24 10.97 4.68 4.80
C SER A 24 10.09 5.84 4.37
N PHE A 25 8.82 5.86 4.79
CA PHE A 25 7.87 6.87 4.31
C PHE A 25 7.71 8.07 5.24
N ARG A 26 8.22 7.99 6.48
CA ARG A 26 8.03 9.01 7.51
C ARG A 26 6.56 9.35 7.74
N LEU A 27 5.69 8.33 7.62
CA LEU A 27 4.24 8.44 7.84
C LEU A 27 3.84 7.68 9.10
N ASP A 28 2.69 8.04 9.66
CA ASP A 28 2.10 7.32 10.78
C ASP A 28 1.29 6.09 10.29
N PRO A 29 1.69 4.85 10.63
CA PRO A 29 0.96 3.65 10.28
C PRO A 29 -0.40 3.55 10.99
N PHE A 30 -0.61 4.28 12.09
CA PHE A 30 -1.89 4.33 12.82
C PHE A 30 -2.86 5.37 12.26
N SER A 31 -2.47 6.11 11.23
CA SER A 31 -3.38 7.02 10.53
C SER A 31 -4.48 6.23 9.80
N PRO A 32 -5.65 6.85 9.51
CA PRO A 32 -6.73 6.21 8.75
C PRO A 32 -6.40 6.03 7.25
N ALA A 33 -5.11 5.95 6.91
CA ALA A 33 -4.64 5.76 5.56
C ALA A 33 -4.43 4.27 5.25
N LEU A 34 -4.78 3.88 4.04
CA LEU A 34 -4.44 2.58 3.48
C LEU A 34 -3.03 2.63 2.87
N PHE A 35 -2.15 1.72 3.28
CA PHE A 35 -0.80 1.56 2.73
C PHE A 35 -0.72 0.29 1.91
N ALA A 36 -0.39 0.44 0.62
CA ALA A 36 -0.36 -0.65 -0.33
C ALA A 36 1.09 -1.01 -0.71
N PHE A 37 1.41 -2.30 -0.66
CA PHE A 37 2.73 -2.85 -0.96
C PHE A 37 2.63 -3.94 -2.03
N CYS A 38 3.64 -4.03 -2.89
CA CYS A 38 3.71 -5.04 -3.94
C CYS A 38 5.08 -5.72 -3.95
N ASN A 39 5.15 -6.99 -4.33
CA ASN A 39 6.43 -7.69 -4.45
C ASN A 39 7.13 -7.41 -5.77
N ARG A 40 8.36 -7.94 -5.90
CA ARG A 40 9.19 -7.78 -7.09
C ARG A 40 8.54 -8.39 -8.35
N GLU A 41 7.93 -9.57 -8.24
CA GLU A 41 7.24 -10.21 -9.37
C GLU A 41 5.91 -9.52 -9.75
N ARG A 42 5.43 -8.60 -8.89
CA ARG A 42 4.15 -7.90 -9.01
C ARG A 42 2.93 -8.83 -9.09
N ASP A 43 3.03 -10.02 -8.51
CA ASP A 43 1.93 -10.99 -8.41
C ASP A 43 1.30 -11.01 -7.01
N LYS A 44 1.89 -10.32 -6.02
CA LYS A 44 1.43 -10.26 -4.64
C LYS A 44 1.25 -8.82 -4.20
N LEU A 45 0.18 -8.59 -3.44
CA LEU A 45 -0.17 -7.30 -2.90
C LEU A 45 -0.61 -7.45 -1.44
N LYS A 46 -0.10 -6.56 -0.58
CA LYS A 46 -0.54 -6.40 0.80
C LYS A 46 -1.09 -4.99 1.00
N LEU A 47 -2.24 -4.89 1.68
CA LEU A 47 -2.81 -3.61 2.11
C LEU A 47 -2.84 -3.59 3.63
N LEU A 48 -2.14 -2.63 4.22
CA LEU A 48 -2.12 -2.37 5.66
C LEU A 48 -3.05 -1.19 5.96
N TYR A 49 -3.96 -1.36 6.91
CA TYR A 49 -4.89 -0.32 7.35
C TYR A 49 -5.08 -0.42 8.86
N TRP A 50 -5.04 0.72 9.55
CA TRP A 50 -5.37 0.81 10.96
C TRP A 50 -6.81 1.27 11.14
N GLU A 51 -7.56 0.55 11.98
CA GLU A 51 -8.93 0.91 12.33
C GLU A 51 -9.24 0.57 13.79
N HIS A 52 -9.84 1.53 14.50
CA HIS A 52 -10.28 1.48 15.89
C HIS A 52 -9.21 1.09 16.94
N ASN A 53 -8.65 -0.11 16.87
CA ASN A 53 -7.61 -0.61 17.77
C ASN A 53 -6.81 -1.77 17.16
N GLY A 54 -6.72 -1.85 15.83
CA GLY A 54 -6.06 -2.96 15.20
C GLY A 54 -5.65 -2.71 13.75
N PHE A 55 -4.72 -3.52 13.29
CA PHE A 55 -4.32 -3.57 11.89
C PHE A 55 -5.12 -4.61 11.13
N TRP A 56 -5.71 -4.17 10.02
CA TRP A 56 -6.13 -5.02 8.93
C TRP A 56 -4.96 -5.25 7.98
N LEU A 57 -4.79 -6.49 7.55
CA LEU A 57 -3.84 -6.87 6.50
C LEU A 57 -4.56 -7.68 5.42
N TYR A 58 -4.88 -7.03 4.31
CA TYR A 58 -5.41 -7.74 3.14
C TYR A 58 -4.24 -8.29 2.32
N TYR A 59 -4.34 -9.56 1.93
CA TYR A 59 -3.35 -10.20 1.09
C TYR A 59 -4.00 -10.76 -0.17
N ARG A 60 -3.49 -10.35 -1.33
CA ARG A 60 -3.92 -10.85 -2.63
C ARG A 60 -2.72 -11.39 -3.39
N ARG A 61 -2.83 -12.63 -3.86
CA ARG A 61 -1.90 -13.26 -4.80
C ARG A 61 -2.62 -13.55 -6.10
N LEU A 62 -1.98 -13.23 -7.22
CA LEU A 62 -2.43 -13.61 -8.56
C LEU A 62 -1.80 -14.94 -8.94
N GLU A 63 -2.60 -15.87 -9.44
CA GLU A 63 -2.05 -17.11 -10.04
C GLU A 63 -1.50 -16.85 -11.45
N ARG A 64 -2.00 -15.81 -12.13
CA ARG A 64 -1.56 -15.36 -13.46
C ARG A 64 -1.65 -13.85 -13.58
N GLY A 65 -0.72 -13.26 -14.33
CA GLY A 65 -0.65 -11.82 -14.59
C GLY A 65 0.16 -11.06 -13.54
N ARG A 66 0.15 -9.73 -13.66
CA ARG A 66 0.88 -8.81 -12.80
C ARG A 66 0.03 -7.58 -12.49
N PHE A 67 0.15 -7.05 -11.28
CA PHE A 67 -0.37 -5.73 -10.95
C PHE A 67 0.41 -4.67 -11.71
N TRP A 68 -0.30 -3.64 -12.17
CA TRP A 68 0.35 -2.41 -12.61
C TRP A 68 0.88 -1.71 -11.36
N TRP A 69 2.20 -1.55 -11.28
CA TRP A 69 2.87 -1.02 -10.09
C TRP A 69 3.99 -0.05 -10.50
N PRO A 70 4.10 1.13 -9.88
CA PRO A 70 5.17 2.07 -10.17
C PRO A 70 6.51 1.51 -9.68
N ASP A 71 7.52 1.54 -10.56
CA ASP A 71 8.82 0.87 -10.32
C ASP A 71 9.89 1.78 -9.70
N THR A 72 9.56 3.05 -9.43
CA THR A 72 10.53 3.99 -8.88
C THR A 72 10.85 3.59 -7.44
N SER A 73 12.01 2.96 -7.24
CA SER A 73 12.46 2.45 -5.95
C SER A 73 12.43 3.54 -4.89
N ASP A 74 11.89 3.21 -3.70
CA ASP A 74 11.79 4.08 -2.52
C ASP A 74 10.96 5.36 -2.65
N CYS A 75 10.10 5.50 -3.67
CA CYS A 75 9.02 6.50 -3.58
C CYS A 75 7.82 5.97 -2.79
N GLN A 76 7.14 6.86 -2.06
CA GLN A 76 5.71 6.72 -1.80
C GLN A 76 4.93 7.59 -2.78
N ARG A 77 3.83 7.06 -3.31
CA ARG A 77 2.88 7.87 -4.08
C ARG A 77 1.58 7.99 -3.32
N ARG A 78 1.23 9.21 -2.91
CA ARG A 78 -0.12 9.50 -2.44
C ARG A 78 -1.06 9.41 -3.63
N ILE A 79 -2.00 8.49 -3.55
CA ILE A 79 -3.14 8.42 -4.45
C ILE A 79 -4.29 9.13 -3.75
N THR A 80 -4.59 10.31 -4.26
CA THR A 80 -5.89 10.96 -4.06
C THR A 80 -6.80 10.40 -5.13
N PHE A 81 -7.92 9.82 -4.72
CA PHE A 81 -9.03 9.68 -5.64
C PHE A 81 -9.70 11.04 -5.66
N ASP A 82 -9.59 11.76 -6.77
CA ASP A 82 -10.49 12.90 -6.95
C ASP A 82 -11.90 12.30 -6.93
N PRO A 83 -12.81 12.78 -6.06
CA PRO A 83 -14.20 12.36 -6.15
C PRO A 83 -14.64 12.62 -7.59
N PRO A 84 -15.37 11.70 -8.25
CA PRO A 84 -15.86 11.95 -9.59
C PRO A 84 -16.58 13.28 -9.57
N THR A 85 -16.07 14.25 -10.34
CA THR A 85 -16.67 15.58 -10.46
C THR A 85 -18.15 15.36 -10.71
N ALA A 86 -18.99 15.86 -9.82
CA ALA A 86 -20.43 15.80 -10.02
C ALA A 86 -20.68 16.39 -11.42
N ILE A 87 -21.24 15.57 -12.31
CA ILE A 87 -21.70 16.05 -13.61
C ILE A 87 -22.83 17.02 -13.26
N GLU A 88 -22.55 18.33 -13.33
CA GLU A 88 -23.59 19.36 -13.26
C GLU A 88 -24.55 19.09 -14.42
N ASN A 89 -25.80 18.78 -14.09
CA ASN A 89 -26.92 18.77 -15.02
C ASN A 89 -27.45 20.19 -15.18
#